data_AF-A0A0Q5BT46-F1
#
_entry.id   AF-A0A0Q5BT46-F1
#
_cell.length_a   1.000
_cell.length_b   1.000
_cell.length_c   1.000
_cell.angle_alpha   90.00
_cell.angle_beta   90.00
_cell.angle_gamma   90.00
#
_symmetry.space_group_name_H-M   'P 1'
#
loop_
_entity.id
_entity.type
_entity.pdbx_description
1 polymer ?
#
loop_
_entity_poly.entity_id
_entity_poly.type
_entity_poly.pdbx_seq_one_letter_code
_entity_poly.pdbx_strand_id
1 'polypeptide(L)' 'MTNEHSPSSGAGAGEITGLVVIAVAALALLASAFAVGAGIEIAFLGALAAFAVGIAGFGIHLASREARFRRDNR' A
#
# COMPACT_ATOMS: atom_id res chain seq x y z
N MET A 1 3.92 7.24 -40.08
CA MET A 1 4.67 6.58 -39.01
C MET A 1 3.94 6.85 -37.70
N THR A 2 3.00 5.98 -37.34
CA THR A 2 2.27 6.05 -36.08
C THR A 2 3.15 5.43 -35.00
N ASN A 3 3.65 6.24 -34.07
CA ASN A 3 4.38 5.73 -32.91
C ASN A 3 3.37 5.02 -32.01
N GLU A 4 3.25 3.71 -32.13
CA GLU A 4 2.51 2.90 -31.17
C GLU A 4 3.28 2.91 -29.85
N HIS A 5 2.86 3.78 -28.93
CA HIS A 5 3.34 3.76 -27.57
C HIS A 5 2.78 2.50 -26.91
N SER A 6 3.59 1.43 -26.85
CA SER A 6 3.21 0.23 -26.10
C SER A 6 3.04 0.61 -24.63
N PRO A 7 1.88 0.31 -24.00
CA PRO A 7 1.67 0.60 -22.59
C PRO A 7 2.74 -0.14 -21.77
N SER A 8 3.29 0.54 -20.76
CA SER A 8 4.22 -0.10 -19.84
C SER A 8 3.51 -1.28 -19.16
N SER A 9 3.88 -2.51 -19.51
CA SER A 9 3.08 -3.71 -19.21
C SER A 9 3.10 -4.16 -17.73
N GLY A 10 3.50 -3.28 -16.81
CA GLY A 10 3.77 -3.62 -15.41
C GLY A 10 3.31 -2.58 -14.40
N ALA A 11 3.10 -3.04 -13.16
CA ALA A 11 2.88 -2.15 -12.02
C ALA A 11 4.08 -1.20 -11.87
N GLY A 12 3.82 0.10 -11.71
CA GLY A 12 4.88 1.07 -11.44
C GLY A 12 5.54 0.78 -10.09
N ALA A 13 6.79 1.19 -9.92
CA ALA A 13 7.54 0.95 -8.67
C ALA A 13 6.75 1.41 -7.42
N GLY A 14 6.08 2.55 -7.49
CA GLY A 14 5.24 3.06 -6.40
C GLY A 14 3.96 2.25 -6.14
N GLU A 15 3.37 1.60 -7.16
CA GLU A 15 2.26 0.67 -6.93
C GLU A 15 2.72 -0.57 -6.16
N ILE A 16 3.90 -1.10 -6.51
CA ILE A 16 4.49 -2.25 -5.82
C ILE A 16 4.87 -1.87 -4.39
N THR A 17 5.56 -0.75 -4.20
CA THR A 17 5.92 -0.25 -2.86
C THR A 17 4.67 -0.05 -2.00
N GLY A 18 3.64 0.60 -2.53
CA GLY A 18 2.37 0.78 -1.81
C GLY A 18 1.73 -0.54 -1.41
N LEU A 19 1.71 -1.52 -2.32
CA LEU A 19 1.19 -2.87 -2.04
C LEU A 19 1.98 -3.58 -0.92
N VAL A 20 3.31 -3.52 -0.96
CA VAL A 20 4.17 -4.12 0.07
C VAL A 20 3.92 -3.49 1.43
N VAL A 21 3.79 -2.16 1.50
CA VAL A 21 3.47 -1.44 2.74
C VAL A 21 2.11 -1.89 3.29
N ILE A 22 1.09 -2.01 2.43
CA ILE A 22 -0.24 -2.51 2.84
C ILE A 22 -0.14 -3.94 3.40
N ALA A 23 0.60 -4.83 2.74
CA ALA A 23 0.74 -6.22 3.17
C ALA A 23 1.42 -6.32 4.55
N VAL A 24 2.52 -5.58 4.75
CA VAL A 24 3.22 -5.53 6.04
C VAL A 24 2.32 -4.94 7.13
N ALA A 25 1.59 -3.85 6.83
CA ALA A 25 0.65 -3.24 7.74
C ALA A 25 -0.47 -4.21 8.16
N ALA A 26 -1.02 -4.99 7.22
CA ALA A 26 -2.05 -5.98 7.51
C ALA A 26 -1.56 -7.08 8.47
N LEU A 27 -0.33 -7.57 8.26
CA LEU A 27 0.29 -8.55 9.15
C LEU A 27 0.52 -7.97 10.56
N ALA A 28 1.04 -6.74 10.63
CA ALA A 28 1.24 -6.04 11.91
C ALA A 28 -0.09 -5.79 12.65
N LEU A 29 -1.16 -5.47 11.90
CA LEU A 29 -2.49 -5.24 12.46
C LEU A 29 -3.08 -6.53 13.03
N LEU A 30 -2.93 -7.65 12.30
CA LEU A 30 -3.34 -8.97 12.78
C LEU A 30 -2.59 -9.37 14.05
N ALA A 31 -1.26 -9.22 14.06
CA ALA A 31 -0.43 -9.52 15.23
C ALA A 31 -0.82 -8.65 16.44
N SER A 32 -1.05 -7.36 16.21
CA SER A 32 -1.47 -6.42 17.27
C SER A 32 -2.85 -6.78 17.83
N ALA A 33 -3.79 -7.18 16.97
CA ALA A 33 -5.13 -7.60 17.41
C ALA A 33 -5.08 -8.84 18.33
N PHE A 34 -4.25 -9.84 17.98
CA PHE A 34 -4.04 -11.00 18.85
C PHE A 34 -3.39 -10.61 20.19
N ALA A 35 -2.41 -9.72 20.18
CA ALA A 35 -1.74 -9.26 21.40
C ALA A 35 -2.70 -8.51 22.34
N VAL A 36 -3.59 -7.66 21.79
CA VAL A 36 -4.67 -7.02 22.56
C VAL A 36 -5.61 -8.08 23.16
N GLY A 37 -6.02 -9.08 22.38
CA GLY A 37 -6.85 -10.19 22.87
C GLY A 37 -6.18 -11.04 23.96
N ALA A 38 -4.85 -11.05 24.01
CA ALA A 38 -4.05 -11.70 25.04
C ALA A 38 -3.80 -10.83 26.29
N GLY A 39 -4.36 -9.62 26.36
CA GLY A 39 -4.23 -8.71 27.51
C GLY A 39 -3.01 -7.77 27.44
N ILE A 40 -2.31 -7.69 26.31
CA ILE A 40 -1.21 -6.73 26.12
C ILE A 40 -1.78 -5.41 25.62
N GLU A 41 -2.23 -4.57 26.55
CA GLU A 41 -2.99 -3.34 26.25
C GLU A 41 -2.20 -2.34 25.38
N ILE A 42 -0.88 -2.24 25.57
CA ILE A 42 -0.03 -1.35 24.77
C ILE A 42 -0.01 -1.73 23.28
N ALA A 43 -0.36 -2.97 22.93
CA ALA A 43 -0.47 -3.42 21.54
C ALA A 43 -1.61 -2.71 20.77
N PHE A 44 -2.55 -2.07 21.47
CA PHE A 44 -3.56 -1.22 20.85
C PHE A 44 -2.94 -0.05 20.07
N LEU A 45 -1.85 0.55 20.59
CA LEU A 45 -1.11 1.57 19.84
C LEU A 45 -0.46 0.97 18.58
N GLY A 46 0.01 -0.28 18.66
CA GLY A 46 0.52 -1.03 17.51
C GLY A 46 -0.55 -1.20 16.43
N ALA A 47 -1.79 -1.54 16.81
CA ALA A 47 -2.91 -1.65 15.88
C ALA A 47 -3.23 -0.31 15.19
N LEU A 48 -3.27 0.79 15.95
CA LEU A 48 -3.46 2.14 15.41
C LEU A 48 -2.36 2.54 14.43
N ALA A 49 -1.10 2.29 14.79
CA ALA A 49 0.05 2.59 13.94
C ALA A 49 0.02 1.74 12.66
N ALA A 50 -0.25 0.44 12.76
CA ALA A 50 -0.37 -0.46 11.62
C ALA A 50 -1.50 -0.01 10.67
N PHE A 51 -2.65 0.38 11.20
CA PHE A 51 -3.74 0.92 10.40
C PHE A 51 -3.33 2.19 9.64
N ALA A 52 -2.73 3.16 10.32
CA ALA A 52 -2.27 4.40 9.69
C ALA A 52 -1.24 4.14 8.58
N VAL A 53 -0.29 3.22 8.80
CA VAL A 53 0.69 2.80 7.79
C VAL A 53 0.00 2.13 6.59
N GLY A 54 -1.01 1.30 6.83
CA GLY A 54 -1.80 0.68 5.77
C GLY A 54 -2.51 1.71 4.89
N ILE A 55 -3.12 2.73 5.50
CA ILE A 55 -3.77 3.83 4.76
C ILE A 55 -2.74 4.64 3.96
N ALA A 56 -1.57 4.92 4.54
CA ALA A 56 -0.49 5.59 3.82
C ALA A 56 -0.01 4.77 2.61
N GLY A 57 0.20 3.46 2.77
CA GLY A 57 0.55 2.55 1.68
C GLY A 57 -0.49 2.52 0.56
N PHE A 58 -1.77 2.53 0.93
CA PHE A 58 -2.87 2.65 -0.03
C PHE A 58 -2.82 3.96 -0.82
N GLY A 59 -2.56 5.08 -0.16
CA GLY A 59 -2.36 6.38 -0.81
C GLY A 59 -1.21 6.36 -1.82
N ILE A 60 -0.06 5.79 -1.45
CA ILE A 60 1.10 5.63 -2.35
C ILE A 60 0.72 4.79 -3.57
N HIS A 61 0.04 3.66 -3.36
CA HIS A 61 -0.37 2.78 -4.44
C HIS A 61 -1.29 3.49 -5.43
N LEU A 62 -2.33 4.16 -4.94
CA LEU A 62 -3.31 4.84 -5.79
C LEU A 62 -2.71 6.05 -6.53
N ALA A 63 -1.89 6.85 -5.85
CA ALA A 63 -1.23 8.00 -6.47
C ALA A 63 -0.28 7.56 -7.59
N SER A 64 0.43 6.45 -7.40
CA SER A 64 1.33 5.88 -8.39
C SER A 64 0.58 5.32 -9.59
N ARG A 65 -0.54 4.63 -9.35
CA ARG A 65 -1.43 4.09 -10.38
C ARG A 65 -2.00 5.21 -11.25
N GLU A 66 -2.46 6.28 -10.62
CA GLU A 66 -2.99 7.47 -11.28
C GLU A 66 -1.90 8.19 -12.10
N ALA A 67 -0.68 8.32 -11.56
CA ALA A 67 0.44 8.91 -12.28
C ALA A 67 0.81 8.10 -13.54
N ARG A 68 0.77 6.77 -13.49
CA ARG A 68 0.98 5.91 -14.67
C ARG A 68 -0.11 6.15 -15.71
N PHE A 69 -1.39 6.16 -15.32
CA PHE A 69 -2.47 6.40 -16.28
C PHE A 69 -2.37 7.76 -16.96
N ARG A 70 -1.96 8.81 -16.24
CA ARG A 70 -1.71 10.13 -16.85
C ARG A 70 -0.55 10.12 -17.85
N ARG A 71 0.43 9.24 -17.68
CA ARG A 71 1.54 9.06 -18.61
C ARG A 71 1.14 8.21 -19.81
N ASP A 72 0.42 7.12 -19.60
CA ASP A 72 0.00 6.21 -20.67
C ASP A 72 -1.08 6.83 -21.57
N ASN A 73 -1.85 7.81 -21.06
CA ASN A 73 -2.88 8.54 -21.79
C ASN A 73 -2.36 9.84 -22.46
N ARG A 74 -1.03 10.04 -22.50
CA ARG A 74 -0.33 11.12 -23.24
C ARG A 74 0.44 10.52 -24.40
#